data_AF-A0A452YBX3-F1
#
_entry.id   AF-A0A452YBX3-F1
#
_cell.length_a   1.000
_cell.length_b   1.000
_cell.length_c   1.000
_cell.angle_alpha   90.00
_cell.angle_beta   90.00
_cell.angle_gamma   90.00
#
_symmetry.space_group_name_H-M   'P 1'
#
loop_
_entity.id
_entity.type
_entity.pdbx_description
1 polymer ?
#
loop_
_entity_poly.entity_id
_entity_poly.type
_entity_poly.pdbx_seq_one_letter_code
_entity_poly.pdbx_strand_id
1 'polypeptide(L)'
;TVLAQLDEIHKSLVRKVEYERNNLGLLLKTSNAEVKVCCSVSSDILCNTCGFNGWLASLPLLNLKSLNLDTALLQCLSKWIQIDSSQIRQSIANSEALLTYAIDYSLELSSRSPSEFTQHKIVWWIHHNWDTVENVDAKFASSLLEIWYNYHKSLWTYCSGSPKALFPLTHDETSDLAHLTKMDAINTIIRGDLCVMDYQKNSLMLRMSSRSLWEGVSYAGNLVGGLYSAADSLFKQIIFAHKKHFKPEEYSQLEHILFQQSEHHLEDKCLHTACALLSSSSHAVLASFSGSNKLIGSLLLELYSSYSRDSLLHLGAAWVYIGMLRFQLLLSSYNPDPAFLSAFMHSQILEKISLLDLKGKVRHECEELTGSNLAGDCHDQKLMQELKTEEKNLRSKVVFRPRQSKHKSLIAACCEFEGRLSDCKDLVSHLNCNGAGQLEVNRICNWQITSRNFIKRLTEEYGEYVDLIQPAQVAVYEMKLGLTIALSGSLEREYLKKVKEDDIEKVLV
;
A
#
# COMPACT_ATOMS: atom_id res chain seq x y z
N THR A 1 16.68 43.15 -39.12
CA THR A 1 15.67 42.09 -39.37
C THR A 1 15.46 41.17 -38.18
N VAL A 2 16.48 40.80 -37.38
CA VAL A 2 16.30 40.02 -36.13
C VAL A 2 15.80 40.87 -34.93
N LEU A 3 16.27 42.12 -34.80
CA LEU A 3 15.85 43.04 -33.74
C LEU A 3 14.35 43.39 -33.78
N ALA A 4 13.78 43.52 -34.97
CA ALA A 4 12.35 43.80 -35.14
C ALA A 4 11.48 42.61 -34.73
N GLN A 5 11.93 41.38 -35.01
CA GLN A 5 11.24 40.16 -34.60
C GLN A 5 11.33 39.95 -33.08
N LEU A 6 12.46 40.27 -32.46
CA LEU A 6 12.61 40.24 -30.99
C LEU A 6 11.73 41.26 -30.28
N ASP A 7 11.62 42.47 -30.83
CA ASP A 7 10.73 43.51 -30.29
C ASP A 7 9.25 43.12 -30.47
N GLU A 8 8.89 42.45 -31.56
CA GLU A 8 7.54 41.94 -31.77
C GLU A 8 7.20 40.79 -30.80
N ILE A 9 8.14 39.86 -30.58
CA ILE A 9 8.01 38.77 -29.59
C ILE A 9 7.90 39.35 -28.18
N HIS A 10 8.71 40.35 -27.83
CA HIS A 10 8.65 41.03 -26.54
C HIS A 10 7.30 41.72 -26.33
N LYS A 11 6.81 42.48 -27.32
CA LYS A 11 5.49 43.12 -27.27
C LYS A 11 4.34 42.10 -27.17
N SER A 12 4.46 40.97 -27.86
CA SER A 12 3.50 39.87 -27.78
C SER A 12 3.48 39.23 -26.39
N LEU A 13 4.65 38.96 -25.80
CA LEU A 13 4.79 38.42 -24.45
C LEU A 13 4.26 39.39 -23.40
N VAL A 14 4.59 40.68 -23.49
CA VAL A 14 4.08 41.72 -22.57
C VAL A 14 2.55 41.78 -22.61
N ARG A 15 1.95 41.82 -23.81
CA ARG A 15 0.49 41.79 -23.94
C ARG A 15 -0.14 40.52 -23.36
N LYS A 16 0.53 39.37 -23.53
CA LYS A 16 0.04 38.09 -22.98
C LYS A 16 0.12 38.08 -21.46
N VAL A 17 1.20 38.61 -20.88
CA VAL A 17 1.35 38.77 -19.42
C VAL A 17 0.31 39.74 -18.86
N GLU A 18 0.06 40.88 -19.53
CA GLU A 18 -0.98 41.83 -19.11
C GLU A 18 -2.39 41.25 -19.25
N TYR A 19 -2.65 40.48 -20.30
CA TYR A 19 -3.91 39.76 -20.48
C TYR A 19 -4.15 38.74 -19.36
N GLU A 20 -3.16 37.89 -19.05
CA GLU A 20 -3.26 36.92 -17.95
C GLU A 20 -3.38 37.61 -16.59
N ARG A 21 -2.66 38.72 -16.38
CA ARG A 21 -2.76 39.53 -15.16
C ARG A 21 -4.15 40.14 -14.99
N ASN A 22 -4.77 40.60 -16.07
CA ASN A 22 -6.13 41.13 -16.05
C ASN A 22 -7.18 40.03 -15.85
N ASN A 23 -6.97 38.84 -16.42
CA ASN A 23 -7.79 37.65 -16.16
C ASN A 23 -7.69 37.20 -14.70
N LEU A 24 -6.50 37.17 -14.12
CA LEU A 24 -6.29 36.95 -12.69
C LEU A 24 -6.99 38.01 -11.84
N GLY A 25 -6.89 39.29 -12.23
CA GLY A 25 -7.59 40.39 -11.57
C GLY A 25 -9.13 40.31 -11.68
N LEU A 26 -9.66 39.70 -12.74
CA LEU A 26 -11.09 39.43 -12.92
C LEU A 26 -11.53 38.21 -12.09
N LEU A 27 -10.74 37.13 -12.07
CA LEU A 27 -10.95 35.94 -11.24
C LEU A 27 -10.98 36.30 -9.74
N LEU A 28 -10.09 37.19 -9.31
CA LEU A 28 -10.03 37.78 -7.97
C LEU A 28 -11.26 38.62 -7.61
N LYS A 29 -11.90 39.24 -8.60
CA LYS A 29 -13.13 40.04 -8.40
C LYS A 29 -14.40 39.19 -8.45
N THR A 30 -14.35 38.03 -9.12
CA THR A 30 -15.46 37.07 -9.22
C THR A 30 -15.38 35.96 -8.18
N SER A 31 -14.35 35.92 -7.32
CA SER A 31 -14.36 35.01 -6.18
C SER A 31 -15.51 35.44 -5.26
N ASN A 32 -16.61 34.70 -5.33
CA ASN A 32 -17.71 34.76 -4.37
C ASN A 32 -17.10 34.87 -2.98
N ALA A 33 -17.62 35.80 -2.16
CA ALA A 33 -17.22 35.95 -0.78
C ALA A 33 -17.20 34.57 -0.12
N GLU A 34 -16.00 33.99 0.02
CA GLU A 34 -15.81 32.77 0.76
C GLU A 34 -16.44 33.03 2.11
N VAL A 35 -17.39 32.18 2.49
CA VAL A 35 -17.72 31.99 3.90
C VAL A 35 -16.37 31.89 4.58
N LYS A 36 -16.03 32.87 5.45
CA LYS A 36 -14.76 32.88 6.17
C LYS A 36 -14.77 31.71 7.14
N VAL A 37 -14.54 30.52 6.60
CA VAL A 37 -14.11 29.36 7.35
C VAL A 37 -12.82 29.79 8.02
N CYS A 38 -12.77 29.65 9.34
CA CYS A 38 -11.57 29.97 10.10
C CYS A 38 -10.38 29.26 9.42
N CYS A 39 -9.36 30.02 9.00
CA CYS A 39 -8.12 29.54 8.36
C CYS A 39 -8.15 29.23 6.84
N SER A 40 -8.98 29.88 6.02
CA SER A 40 -8.81 29.81 4.54
C SER A 40 -7.47 30.45 4.10
N VAL A 41 -6.84 29.84 3.09
CA VAL A 41 -5.58 30.30 2.49
C VAL A 41 -5.81 30.48 1.01
N SER A 42 -5.66 31.70 0.50
CA SER A 42 -5.74 31.96 -0.93
C SER A 42 -4.48 31.44 -1.62
N SER A 43 -4.65 30.92 -2.84
CA SER A 43 -3.56 30.44 -3.69
C SER A 43 -2.49 31.52 -3.93
N ASP A 44 -2.89 32.79 -3.97
CA ASP A 44 -1.97 33.93 -4.17
C ASP A 44 -0.93 34.07 -3.06
N ILE A 45 -1.25 33.64 -1.83
CA ILE A 45 -0.33 33.72 -0.70
C ILE A 45 0.83 32.73 -0.88
N LEU A 46 0.58 31.58 -1.52
CA LEU A 46 1.61 30.56 -1.81
C LEU A 46 2.61 31.03 -2.88
N CYS A 47 2.24 32.00 -3.71
CA CYS A 47 3.12 32.58 -4.73
C CYS A 47 4.20 33.52 -4.16
N ASN A 48 4.12 33.89 -2.87
CA ASN A 48 5.16 34.66 -2.18
C ASN A 48 6.11 33.73 -1.41
N THR A 49 7.41 34.03 -1.37
CA THR A 49 8.44 33.28 -0.64
C THR A 49 8.05 33.02 0.82
N CYS A 50 7.48 34.00 1.52
CA CYS A 50 7.03 33.83 2.90
C CYS A 50 5.88 32.82 3.02
N GLY A 51 4.97 32.81 2.04
CA GLY A 51 3.85 31.88 2.04
C GLY A 51 4.26 30.47 1.62
N PHE A 52 5.13 30.34 0.62
CA PHE A 52 5.75 29.06 0.25
C PHE A 52 6.51 28.44 1.44
N ASN A 53 7.31 29.24 2.15
CA ASN A 53 8.03 28.79 3.34
C ASN A 53 7.09 28.42 4.50
N GLY A 54 5.96 29.11 4.63
CA GLY A 54 4.92 28.78 5.61
C GLY A 54 4.24 27.45 5.29
N TRP A 55 3.93 27.20 4.01
CA TRP A 55 3.39 25.92 3.55
C TRP A 55 4.39 24.76 3.76
N LEU A 56 5.66 24.95 3.38
CA LEU A 56 6.73 23.96 3.61
C LEU A 56 6.82 23.55 5.09
N ALA A 57 6.70 24.51 6.01
CA ALA A 57 6.74 24.23 7.44
C ALA A 57 5.50 23.45 7.95
N SER A 58 4.35 23.57 7.27
CA SER A 58 3.12 22.82 7.58
C SER A 58 3.03 21.45 6.91
N LEU A 59 3.91 21.12 5.96
CA LEU A 59 3.87 19.86 5.20
C LEU A 59 3.72 18.59 6.04
N PRO A 60 4.41 18.42 7.19
CA PRO A 60 4.25 17.21 8.00
C PRO A 60 2.79 16.94 8.41
N LEU A 61 2.04 17.99 8.79
CA LEU A 61 0.62 17.87 9.12
C LEU A 61 -0.25 17.63 7.89
N LEU A 62 0.05 18.30 6.78
CA LEU A 62 -0.72 18.16 5.54
C LEU A 62 -0.56 16.76 4.95
N ASN A 63 0.66 16.22 4.96
CA ASN A 63 0.97 14.85 4.54
C ASN A 63 0.34 13.81 5.46
N LEU A 64 0.39 14.03 6.78
CA LEU A 64 -0.29 13.15 7.74
C LEU A 64 -1.81 13.13 7.51
N LYS A 65 -2.42 14.29 7.24
CA LYS A 65 -3.85 14.35 6.90
C LYS A 65 -4.16 13.60 5.60
N SER A 66 -3.33 13.75 4.56
CA SER A 66 -3.47 12.99 3.32
C SER A 66 -3.39 11.47 3.57
N LEU A 67 -2.44 11.01 4.38
CA LEU A 67 -2.33 9.59 4.74
C LEU A 67 -3.53 9.07 5.53
N ASN A 68 -4.08 9.87 6.45
CA ASN A 68 -5.28 9.51 7.20
C ASN A 68 -6.51 9.36 6.28
N LEU A 69 -6.61 10.18 5.23
CA LEU A 69 -7.67 10.04 4.23
C LEU A 69 -7.53 8.72 3.45
N ASP A 70 -6.31 8.32 3.08
CA ASP A 70 -6.06 7.00 2.49
C ASP A 70 -6.44 5.88 3.47
N THR A 71 -6.15 6.01 4.77
CA THR A 71 -6.57 5.00 5.78
C THR A 71 -8.08 4.86 5.84
N ALA A 72 -8.82 5.98 5.85
CA ALA A 72 -10.28 5.97 5.85
C ALA A 72 -10.85 5.33 4.57
N LEU A 73 -10.26 5.65 3.40
CA LEU A 73 -10.63 5.02 2.14
C LEU A 73 -10.36 3.52 2.14
N LEU A 74 -9.18 3.11 2.58
CA LEU A 74 -8.80 1.70 2.67
C LEU A 74 -9.75 0.94 3.59
N GLN A 75 -10.19 1.53 4.71
CA GLN A 75 -11.17 0.92 5.61
C GLN A 75 -12.53 0.69 4.93
N CYS A 76 -12.99 1.64 4.10
CA CYS A 76 -14.24 1.49 3.37
C CYS A 76 -14.11 0.46 2.24
N LEU A 77 -13.01 0.53 1.49
CA LEU A 77 -12.81 -0.27 0.28
C LEU A 77 -12.35 -1.69 0.58
N SER A 78 -11.61 -1.97 1.67
CA SER A 78 -10.99 -3.29 1.97
C SER A 78 -11.98 -4.39 2.28
N LYS A 79 -13.24 -4.05 2.61
CA LYS A 79 -14.30 -5.01 2.94
C LYS A 79 -14.92 -5.70 1.73
N TRP A 80 -14.49 -5.36 0.51
CA TRP A 80 -15.06 -5.85 -0.75
C TRP A 80 -14.96 -7.36 -0.99
N ILE A 81 -14.01 -8.06 -0.34
CA ILE A 81 -13.84 -9.52 -0.54
C ILE A 81 -15.06 -10.32 -0.08
N GLN A 82 -15.90 -9.73 0.76
CA GLN A 82 -17.08 -10.37 1.35
C GLN A 82 -18.36 -10.18 0.52
N ILE A 83 -18.26 -9.55 -0.66
CA ILE A 83 -19.35 -8.77 -1.21
C ILE A 83 -19.55 -9.06 -2.71
N ASP A 84 -20.81 -9.31 -3.12
CA ASP A 84 -21.19 -9.45 -4.54
C ASP A 84 -20.87 -8.19 -5.34
N SER A 85 -20.64 -8.33 -6.65
CA SER A 85 -20.28 -7.21 -7.54
C SER A 85 -21.21 -5.99 -7.45
N SER A 86 -22.51 -6.20 -7.20
CA SER A 86 -23.48 -5.12 -6.99
C SER A 86 -23.24 -4.33 -5.70
N GLN A 87 -22.83 -5.00 -4.64
CA GLN A 87 -22.53 -4.38 -3.36
C GLN A 87 -21.11 -3.76 -3.35
N ILE A 88 -20.18 -4.25 -4.18
CA ILE A 88 -18.89 -3.56 -4.44
C ILE A 88 -19.16 -2.19 -5.05
N ARG A 89 -20.02 -2.13 -6.08
CA ARG A 89 -20.45 -0.86 -6.70
C ARG A 89 -21.05 0.09 -5.66
N GLN A 90 -21.87 -0.42 -4.75
CA GLN A 90 -22.46 0.36 -3.67
C GLN A 90 -21.41 0.85 -2.65
N SER A 91 -20.42 0.03 -2.30
CA SER A 91 -19.33 0.43 -1.40
C SER A 91 -18.50 1.57 -1.98
N ILE A 92 -18.19 1.51 -3.28
CA ILE A 92 -17.49 2.59 -3.97
C ILE A 92 -18.35 3.85 -4.05
N ALA A 93 -19.65 3.72 -4.36
CA ALA A 93 -20.59 4.84 -4.37
C ALA A 93 -20.67 5.55 -3.01
N ASN A 94 -20.75 4.78 -1.92
CA ASN A 94 -20.77 5.30 -0.55
C ASN A 94 -19.45 6.02 -0.18
N SER A 95 -18.34 5.63 -0.83
CA SER A 95 -17.00 6.18 -0.59
C SER A 95 -16.62 7.29 -1.57
N GLU A 96 -17.46 7.62 -2.55
CA GLU A 96 -17.13 8.51 -3.66
C GLU A 96 -16.77 9.94 -3.20
N ALA A 97 -17.54 10.48 -2.26
CA ALA A 97 -17.28 11.80 -1.68
C ALA A 97 -15.93 11.83 -0.96
N LEU A 98 -15.60 10.78 -0.19
CA LEU A 98 -14.32 10.65 0.48
C LEU A 98 -13.17 10.46 -0.52
N LEU A 99 -13.40 9.70 -1.59
CA LEU A 99 -12.41 9.42 -2.63
C LEU A 99 -12.05 10.69 -3.39
N THR A 100 -13.06 11.45 -3.80
CA THR A 100 -12.89 12.75 -4.48
C THR A 100 -12.15 13.72 -3.57
N TYR A 101 -12.59 13.86 -2.32
CA TYR A 101 -11.95 14.73 -1.35
C TYR A 101 -10.49 14.34 -1.05
N ALA A 102 -10.19 13.04 -0.93
CA ALA A 102 -8.82 12.58 -0.70
C ALA A 102 -7.89 12.89 -1.87
N ILE A 103 -8.37 12.72 -3.11
CA ILE A 103 -7.62 13.06 -4.32
C ILE A 103 -7.36 14.56 -4.37
N ASP A 104 -8.40 15.39 -4.24
CA ASP A 104 -8.30 16.85 -4.38
C ASP A 104 -7.41 17.43 -3.28
N TYR A 105 -7.67 17.07 -2.02
CA TYR A 105 -6.87 17.52 -0.88
C TYR A 105 -5.39 17.17 -1.04
N SER A 106 -5.09 15.94 -1.46
CA SER A 106 -3.71 15.47 -1.53
C SER A 106 -2.95 16.10 -2.70
N LEU A 107 -3.59 16.29 -3.85
CA LEU A 107 -2.99 16.93 -5.01
C LEU A 107 -2.78 18.44 -4.81
N GLU A 108 -3.66 19.10 -4.06
CA GLU A 108 -3.59 20.55 -3.86
C GLU A 108 -2.67 20.96 -2.70
N LEU A 109 -2.68 20.19 -1.59
CA LEU A 109 -2.10 20.66 -0.32
C LEU A 109 -0.94 19.82 0.21
N SER A 110 -0.81 18.55 -0.21
CA SER A 110 0.25 17.66 0.28
C SER A 110 1.49 17.69 -0.63
N SER A 111 2.63 17.20 -0.14
CA SER A 111 3.85 17.02 -0.95
C SER A 111 3.93 15.63 -1.60
N ARG A 112 2.87 14.82 -1.54
CA ARG A 112 2.86 13.47 -2.11
C ARG A 112 2.84 13.52 -3.62
N SER A 113 3.53 12.58 -4.26
CA SER A 113 3.59 12.56 -5.72
C SER A 113 2.21 12.32 -6.33
N PRO A 114 1.80 13.09 -7.37
CA PRO A 114 0.54 12.84 -8.08
C PRO A 114 0.41 11.41 -8.63
N SER A 115 1.54 10.75 -8.92
CA SER A 115 1.56 9.36 -9.38
C SER A 115 1.00 8.36 -8.35
N GLU A 116 1.09 8.66 -7.05
CA GLU A 116 0.55 7.84 -5.95
C GLU A 116 -0.99 7.76 -5.99
N PHE A 117 -1.65 8.74 -6.63
CA PHE A 117 -3.11 8.82 -6.73
C PHE A 117 -3.68 8.27 -8.03
N THR A 118 -2.84 7.67 -8.89
CA THR A 118 -3.29 7.07 -10.16
C THR A 118 -4.37 6.02 -9.93
N GLN A 119 -4.20 5.17 -8.92
CA GLN A 119 -5.16 4.09 -8.64
C GLN A 119 -6.45 4.58 -7.99
N HIS A 120 -6.37 5.64 -7.18
CA HIS A 120 -7.56 6.32 -6.67
C HIS A 120 -8.44 6.82 -7.81
N LYS A 121 -7.82 7.41 -8.85
CA LYS A 121 -8.52 7.82 -10.08
C LYS A 121 -9.06 6.63 -10.89
N ILE A 122 -8.34 5.51 -10.92
CA ILE A 122 -8.82 4.28 -11.58
C ILE A 122 -10.05 3.74 -10.85
N VAL A 123 -10.06 3.68 -9.51
CA VAL A 123 -11.23 3.27 -8.72
C VAL A 123 -12.42 4.20 -8.99
N TRP A 124 -12.19 5.51 -8.99
CA TRP A 124 -13.20 6.50 -9.33
C TRP A 124 -13.74 6.29 -10.76
N TRP A 125 -12.85 6.02 -11.73
CA TRP A 125 -13.23 5.77 -13.12
C TRP A 125 -14.02 4.46 -13.29
N ILE A 126 -13.63 3.38 -12.60
CA ILE A 126 -14.34 2.09 -12.57
C ILE A 126 -15.78 2.30 -12.11
N HIS A 127 -15.99 3.11 -11.07
CA HIS A 127 -17.34 3.41 -10.59
C HIS A 127 -18.22 4.05 -11.67
N HIS A 128 -17.69 5.04 -12.37
CA HIS A 128 -18.41 5.79 -13.40
C HIS A 128 -18.62 5.01 -14.71
N ASN A 129 -17.77 4.03 -14.98
CA ASN A 129 -17.77 3.26 -16.23
C ASN A 129 -18.09 1.78 -16.00
N TRP A 130 -18.71 1.45 -14.86
CA TRP A 130 -18.93 0.09 -14.37
C TRP A 130 -19.45 -0.86 -15.45
N ASP A 131 -20.46 -0.43 -16.21
CA ASP A 131 -21.16 -1.26 -17.19
C ASP A 131 -20.33 -1.51 -18.48
N THR A 132 -19.22 -0.78 -18.67
CA THR A 132 -18.33 -0.91 -19.84
C THR A 132 -17.01 -1.62 -19.53
N VAL A 133 -16.69 -1.82 -18.25
CA VAL A 133 -15.41 -2.37 -17.82
C VAL A 133 -15.50 -3.88 -17.74
N GLU A 134 -14.73 -4.58 -18.57
CA GLU A 134 -14.55 -6.03 -18.41
C GLU A 134 -13.68 -6.35 -17.19
N ASN A 135 -14.03 -7.43 -16.47
CA ASN A 135 -13.34 -7.95 -15.29
C ASN A 135 -13.15 -6.89 -14.18
N VAL A 136 -14.25 -6.22 -13.81
CA VAL A 136 -14.27 -5.17 -12.79
C VAL A 136 -13.63 -5.62 -11.48
N ASP A 137 -14.00 -6.81 -10.98
CA ASP A 137 -13.52 -7.32 -9.69
C ASP A 137 -12.00 -7.44 -9.65
N ALA A 138 -11.39 -7.98 -10.71
CA ALA A 138 -9.94 -8.13 -10.80
C ALA A 138 -9.21 -6.78 -10.91
N LYS A 139 -9.75 -5.85 -11.70
CA LYS A 139 -9.19 -4.49 -11.84
C LYS A 139 -9.27 -3.71 -10.54
N PHE A 140 -10.42 -3.76 -9.87
CA PHE A 140 -10.63 -3.12 -8.58
C PHE A 140 -9.70 -3.70 -7.51
N ALA A 141 -9.57 -5.03 -7.43
CA ALA A 141 -8.64 -5.71 -6.54
C ALA A 141 -7.20 -5.25 -6.76
N SER A 142 -6.76 -5.21 -8.03
CA SER A 142 -5.42 -4.74 -8.39
C SER A 142 -5.19 -3.29 -7.99
N SER A 143 -6.16 -2.41 -8.24
CA SER A 143 -6.06 -1.00 -7.85
C SER A 143 -6.00 -0.84 -6.33
N LEU A 144 -6.79 -1.60 -5.58
CA LEU A 144 -6.77 -1.54 -4.12
C LEU A 144 -5.44 -2.02 -3.53
N LEU A 145 -4.85 -3.09 -4.06
CA LEU A 145 -3.53 -3.57 -3.64
C LEU A 145 -2.45 -2.51 -3.87
N GLU A 146 -2.52 -1.81 -4.99
CA GLU A 146 -1.59 -0.72 -5.31
C GLU A 146 -1.82 0.52 -4.43
N ILE A 147 -3.07 0.83 -4.04
CA ILE A 147 -3.37 1.86 -3.04
C ILE A 147 -2.73 1.48 -1.69
N TRP A 148 -2.87 0.23 -1.24
CA TRP A 148 -2.20 -0.27 -0.03
C TRP A 148 -0.69 -0.14 -0.11
N TYR A 149 -0.09 -0.50 -1.23
CA TYR A 149 1.35 -0.34 -1.45
C TYR A 149 1.79 1.12 -1.35
N ASN A 150 1.10 2.02 -2.05
CA ASN A 150 1.42 3.45 -2.03
C ASN A 150 1.22 4.05 -0.64
N TYR A 151 0.16 3.70 0.07
CA TYR A 151 -0.05 4.11 1.46
C TYR A 151 1.13 3.71 2.34
N HIS A 152 1.54 2.44 2.31
CA HIS A 152 2.66 1.95 3.10
C HIS A 152 3.97 2.65 2.72
N LYS A 153 4.28 2.75 1.43
CA LYS A 153 5.48 3.44 0.95
C LYS A 153 5.52 4.90 1.40
N SER A 154 4.39 5.60 1.31
CA SER A 154 4.27 7.01 1.66
C SER A 154 4.35 7.24 3.16
N LEU A 155 3.80 6.34 3.98
CA LEU A 155 3.99 6.37 5.44
C LEU A 155 5.48 6.42 5.81
N TRP A 156 6.31 5.58 5.19
CA TRP A 156 7.75 5.54 5.46
C TRP A 156 8.58 6.58 4.72
N THR A 157 8.00 7.29 3.76
CA THR A 157 8.69 8.35 3.01
C THR A 157 8.46 9.72 3.64
N TYR A 158 7.24 10.00 4.07
CA TYR A 158 6.83 11.32 4.55
C TYR A 158 6.67 11.40 6.07
N CYS A 159 6.57 10.26 6.77
CA CYS A 159 6.42 10.22 8.22
C CYS A 159 7.58 9.50 8.94
N SER A 160 8.68 9.16 8.25
CA SER A 160 9.87 8.61 8.91
C SER A 160 10.73 9.71 9.55
N GLY A 161 11.17 9.50 10.79
CA GLY A 161 12.09 10.39 11.49
C GLY A 161 12.58 9.80 12.81
N SER A 162 13.54 10.50 13.43
CA SER A 162 14.07 10.12 14.75
C SER A 162 13.14 10.62 15.87
N PRO A 163 12.77 9.76 16.86
CA PRO A 163 12.02 10.18 18.04
C PRO A 163 12.74 11.31 18.78
N LYS A 164 12.31 12.54 18.54
CA LYS A 164 12.74 13.71 19.33
C LYS A 164 12.03 13.68 20.68
N ALA A 165 12.75 13.13 21.65
CA ALA A 165 12.56 13.25 23.10
C ALA A 165 11.58 12.28 23.80
N LEU A 166 12.19 11.26 24.41
CA LEU A 166 11.93 10.87 25.80
C LEU A 166 13.21 10.33 26.48
N PHE A 167 14.21 9.96 25.68
CA PHE A 167 15.55 9.58 26.10
C PHE A 167 16.58 10.36 25.27
N PRO A 168 17.65 10.93 25.88
CA PRO A 168 18.69 11.61 25.12
C PRO A 168 19.42 10.59 24.25
N LEU A 169 19.18 10.58 22.94
CA LEU A 169 20.05 9.87 22.00
C LEU A 169 21.38 10.62 21.91
N THR A 170 22.48 9.99 22.34
CA THR A 170 23.85 10.50 22.19
C THR A 170 24.50 10.12 20.86
N HIS A 171 23.76 9.56 19.91
CA HIS A 171 24.31 9.21 18.60
C HIS A 171 23.45 9.77 17.47
N ASP A 172 24.12 10.48 16.57
CA ASP A 172 23.62 11.22 15.40
C ASP A 172 23.14 10.29 14.25
N GLU A 173 22.86 9.03 14.56
CA GLU A 173 22.31 8.07 13.59
C GLU A 173 20.79 8.18 13.61
N THR A 174 20.24 8.63 12.49
CA THR A 174 18.80 8.75 12.27
C THR A 174 18.10 7.41 12.51
N SER A 175 17.47 7.26 13.66
CA SER A 175 16.53 6.17 13.93
C SER A 175 15.29 6.38 13.08
N ASP A 176 14.91 5.39 12.27
CA ASP A 176 13.74 5.51 11.39
C ASP A 176 12.55 4.78 12.00
N LEU A 177 11.76 5.53 12.76
CA LEU A 177 10.44 5.13 13.19
C LEU A 177 9.41 6.00 12.46
N ALA A 178 8.26 5.41 12.13
CA ALA A 178 7.15 6.19 11.60
C ALA A 178 6.56 7.06 12.73
N HIS A 179 6.68 8.38 12.61
CA HIS A 179 6.00 9.37 13.45
C HIS A 179 4.57 9.53 12.96
N LEU A 180 3.66 8.73 13.51
CA LEU A 180 2.22 8.90 13.26
C LEU A 180 1.60 10.02 14.11
N THR A 181 2.37 10.67 14.99
CA THR A 181 1.78 11.59 15.97
C THR A 181 1.61 12.99 15.40
N LYS A 182 0.37 13.49 15.43
CA LYS A 182 0.05 14.91 15.24
C LYS A 182 0.87 15.79 16.20
N MET A 183 1.17 15.26 17.40
CA MET A 183 1.90 15.96 18.45
C MET A 183 3.37 16.23 18.10
N ASP A 184 4.07 15.34 17.40
CA ASP A 184 5.44 15.60 16.97
C ASP A 184 5.50 16.67 15.87
N ALA A 185 4.54 16.63 14.94
CA ALA A 185 4.40 17.66 13.92
C ALA A 185 4.06 19.02 14.55
N ILE A 186 3.14 19.05 15.53
CA ILE A 186 2.82 20.24 16.33
C ILE A 186 4.04 20.72 17.13
N ASN A 187 4.76 19.82 17.82
CA ASN A 187 5.96 20.15 18.58
C ASN A 187 7.05 20.73 17.68
N THR A 188 7.21 20.22 16.47
CA THR A 188 8.16 20.75 15.47
C THR A 188 7.75 22.17 15.04
N ILE A 189 6.46 22.42 14.87
CA ILE A 189 5.91 23.74 14.54
C ILE A 189 6.10 24.71 15.71
N ILE A 190 5.83 24.28 16.95
CA ILE A 190 5.89 25.12 18.15
C ILE A 190 7.33 25.41 18.58
N ARG A 191 8.24 24.44 18.48
CA ARG A 191 9.66 24.58 18.86
C ARG A 191 10.51 25.33 17.83
N GLY A 192 9.94 25.72 16.68
CA GLY A 192 10.63 26.60 15.74
C GLY A 192 10.89 27.97 16.37
N ASP A 193 12.05 28.57 16.12
CA ASP A 193 12.32 29.95 16.53
C ASP A 193 11.39 30.92 15.77
N LEU A 194 10.24 31.23 16.37
CA LEU A 194 9.24 32.13 15.80
C LEU A 194 9.70 33.58 15.91
N CYS A 195 10.52 34.03 14.96
CA CYS A 195 10.92 35.44 14.87
C CYS A 195 9.74 36.32 14.44
N VAL A 196 9.60 37.49 15.06
CA VAL A 196 8.55 38.49 14.71
C VAL A 196 8.67 38.94 13.25
N MET A 197 9.89 38.96 12.69
CA MET A 197 10.13 39.31 11.29
C MET A 197 9.52 38.31 10.30
N ASP A 198 9.28 37.07 10.74
CA ASP A 198 8.66 36.00 9.96
C ASP A 198 7.13 35.95 10.16
N TYR A 199 6.50 37.04 10.63
CA TYR A 199 5.07 37.07 10.97
C TYR A 199 4.16 36.48 9.90
N GLN A 200 4.36 36.82 8.62
CA GLN A 200 3.51 36.32 7.53
C GLN A 200 3.66 34.80 7.32
N LYS A 201 4.90 34.30 7.36
CA LYS A 201 5.21 32.87 7.28
C LYS A 201 4.60 32.13 8.47
N ASN A 202 4.81 32.63 9.67
CA ASN A 202 4.34 32.02 10.92
C ASN A 202 2.81 32.05 11.02
N SER A 203 2.17 33.16 10.62
CA SER A 203 0.71 33.26 10.57
C SER A 203 0.11 32.29 9.55
N LEU A 204 0.75 32.10 8.40
CA LEU A 204 0.25 31.16 7.40
C LEU A 204 0.39 29.72 7.89
N MET A 205 1.57 29.37 8.42
CA MET A 205 1.84 28.06 8.99
C MET A 205 0.80 27.72 10.07
N LEU A 206 0.55 28.65 11.00
CA LEU A 206 -0.46 28.47 12.04
C LEU A 206 -1.86 28.30 11.45
N ARG A 207 -2.27 29.10 10.45
CA ARG A 207 -3.58 28.91 9.78
C ARG A 207 -3.70 27.54 9.12
N MET A 208 -2.72 27.13 8.33
CA MET A 208 -2.73 25.83 7.65
C MET A 208 -2.75 24.67 8.64
N SER A 209 -1.93 24.75 9.68
CA SER A 209 -1.85 23.75 10.74
C SER A 209 -3.15 23.69 11.55
N SER A 210 -3.71 24.84 11.96
CA SER A 210 -4.99 24.92 12.66
C SER A 210 -6.15 24.41 11.82
N ARG A 211 -6.17 24.71 10.52
CA ARG A 211 -7.15 24.16 9.57
C ARG A 211 -7.05 22.64 9.49
N SER A 212 -5.82 22.12 9.31
CA SER A 212 -5.58 20.67 9.25
C SER A 212 -5.97 19.97 10.55
N LEU A 213 -5.77 20.60 11.69
CA LEU A 213 -6.19 20.07 12.99
C LEU A 213 -7.71 20.10 13.12
N TRP A 214 -8.37 21.21 12.80
CA TRP A 214 -9.82 21.35 12.87
C TRP A 214 -10.55 20.38 11.94
N GLU A 215 -10.18 20.34 10.66
CA GLU A 215 -10.77 19.41 9.68
C GLU A 215 -10.41 17.95 10.01
N GLY A 216 -9.26 17.74 10.67
CA GLY A 216 -8.82 16.42 11.12
C GLY A 216 -9.59 15.87 12.32
N VAL A 217 -10.42 16.67 12.99
CA VAL A 217 -11.36 16.22 14.04
C VAL A 217 -12.65 15.66 13.41
N SER A 218 -13.07 16.17 12.24
CA SER A 218 -14.34 15.79 11.59
C SER A 218 -14.31 14.40 10.91
N TYR A 219 -13.13 13.90 10.54
CA TYR A 219 -12.93 12.55 9.98
C TYR A 219 -12.29 11.59 11.00
N ALA A 220 -12.23 11.96 12.27
CA ALA A 220 -11.68 11.15 13.35
C ALA A 220 -12.61 9.97 13.68
N GLY A 221 -12.74 9.02 12.76
CA GLY A 221 -12.92 7.64 13.17
C GLY A 221 -11.74 7.23 14.05
N ASN A 222 -11.97 6.31 14.98
CA ASN A 222 -10.90 5.70 15.76
C ASN A 222 -9.85 5.12 14.80
N LEU A 223 -8.68 5.76 14.63
CA LEU A 223 -7.58 5.29 13.77
C LEU A 223 -7.19 3.86 14.13
N VAL A 224 -7.19 3.54 15.43
CA VAL A 224 -6.93 2.18 15.95
C VAL A 224 -8.00 1.22 15.44
N GLY A 225 -9.28 1.61 15.51
CA GLY A 225 -10.39 0.84 14.96
C GLY A 225 -10.32 0.67 13.44
N GLY A 226 -9.86 1.70 12.71
CA GLY A 226 -9.64 1.63 11.26
C GLY A 226 -8.53 0.67 10.89
N LEU A 227 -7.39 0.76 11.57
CA LEU A 227 -6.25 -0.15 11.39
C LEU A 227 -6.60 -1.59 11.79
N TYR A 228 -7.39 -1.78 12.85
CA TYR A 228 -7.90 -3.08 13.25
C TYR A 228 -8.83 -3.66 12.18
N SER A 229 -9.81 -2.89 11.70
CA SER A 229 -10.71 -3.31 10.62
C SER A 229 -9.96 -3.66 9.34
N ALA A 230 -8.87 -2.94 9.05
CA ALA A 230 -8.00 -3.23 7.91
C ALA A 230 -7.21 -4.53 8.11
N ALA A 231 -6.61 -4.74 9.30
CA ALA A 231 -5.92 -5.97 9.65
C ALA A 231 -6.84 -7.20 9.56
N ASP A 232 -8.04 -7.10 10.13
CA ASP A 232 -9.10 -8.11 10.05
C ASP A 232 -9.46 -8.43 8.59
N SER A 233 -9.69 -7.38 7.79
CA SER A 233 -9.98 -7.52 6.37
C SER A 233 -8.85 -8.27 5.66
N LEU A 234 -7.59 -7.79 5.79
CA LEU A 234 -6.41 -8.37 5.14
C LEU A 234 -6.21 -9.83 5.51
N PHE A 235 -6.35 -10.19 6.79
CA PHE A 235 -6.28 -11.58 7.21
C PHE A 235 -7.35 -12.44 6.51
N LYS A 236 -8.60 -11.96 6.47
CA LYS A 236 -9.69 -12.62 5.73
C LYS A 236 -9.40 -12.74 4.23
N GLN A 237 -8.76 -11.73 3.62
CA GLN A 237 -8.33 -11.78 2.22
C GLN A 237 -7.31 -12.89 1.97
N ILE A 238 -6.33 -13.05 2.88
CA ILE A 238 -5.33 -14.12 2.82
C ILE A 238 -6.02 -15.49 2.87
N ILE A 239 -6.96 -15.67 3.80
CA ILE A 239 -7.70 -16.94 3.93
C ILE A 239 -8.57 -17.20 2.68
N PHE A 240 -9.27 -16.19 2.17
CA PHE A 240 -10.08 -16.29 0.96
C PHE A 240 -9.25 -16.69 -0.27
N ALA A 241 -8.06 -16.12 -0.45
CA ALA A 241 -7.17 -16.50 -1.55
C ALA A 241 -6.77 -18.00 -1.51
N HIS A 242 -6.83 -18.63 -0.34
CA HIS A 242 -6.54 -20.04 -0.14
C HIS A 242 -7.78 -20.94 -0.11
N LYS A 243 -8.98 -20.42 -0.39
CA LYS A 243 -10.27 -21.17 -0.39
C LYS A 243 -10.18 -22.51 -1.12
N LYS A 244 -9.52 -22.56 -2.27
CA LYS A 244 -9.36 -23.78 -3.09
C LYS A 244 -8.64 -24.94 -2.39
N HIS A 245 -7.93 -24.67 -1.29
CA HIS A 245 -7.16 -25.67 -0.56
C HIS A 245 -7.94 -26.31 0.59
N PHE A 246 -9.20 -25.93 0.80
CA PHE A 246 -10.07 -26.48 1.84
C PHE A 246 -11.18 -27.34 1.23
N LYS A 247 -11.69 -28.29 2.01
CA LYS A 247 -12.93 -28.98 1.63
C LYS A 247 -14.11 -28.01 1.73
N PRO A 248 -15.15 -28.14 0.87
CA PRO A 248 -16.30 -27.24 0.90
C PRO A 248 -16.97 -27.11 2.26
N GLU A 249 -17.12 -28.21 3.01
CA GLU A 249 -17.77 -28.19 4.33
C GLU A 249 -16.89 -27.48 5.38
N GLU A 250 -15.59 -27.76 5.38
CA GLU A 250 -14.61 -27.17 6.29
C GLU A 250 -14.48 -25.66 6.05
N TYR A 251 -14.45 -25.24 4.77
CA TYR A 251 -14.41 -23.82 4.43
C TYR A 251 -15.71 -23.11 4.78
N SER A 252 -16.87 -23.73 4.58
CA SER A 252 -18.17 -23.13 4.94
C SER A 252 -18.27 -22.86 6.45
N GLN A 253 -17.72 -23.75 7.27
CA GLN A 253 -17.62 -23.53 8.73
C GLN A 253 -16.65 -22.40 9.06
N LEU A 254 -15.50 -22.34 8.39
CA LEU A 254 -14.53 -21.25 8.55
C LEU A 254 -15.13 -19.90 8.13
N GLU A 255 -15.94 -19.90 7.07
CA GLU A 255 -16.67 -18.74 6.56
C GLU A 255 -17.68 -18.23 7.59
N HIS A 256 -18.45 -19.13 8.20
CA HIS A 256 -19.38 -18.77 9.27
C HIS A 256 -18.66 -18.20 10.51
N ILE A 257 -17.49 -18.74 10.89
CA ILE A 257 -16.73 -18.28 12.06
C ILE A 257 -16.05 -16.93 11.80
N LEU A 258 -15.41 -16.73 10.65
CA LEU A 258 -14.60 -15.54 10.40
C LEU A 258 -15.35 -14.43 9.66
N PHE A 259 -16.30 -14.75 8.78
CA PHE A 259 -16.86 -13.79 7.82
C PHE A 259 -18.28 -13.36 8.13
N GLN A 260 -19.08 -14.20 8.79
CA GLN A 260 -20.50 -13.91 9.08
C GLN A 260 -20.75 -13.34 10.49
N GLN A 261 -19.71 -13.24 11.31
CA GLN A 261 -19.80 -12.67 12.66
C GLN A 261 -19.82 -11.13 12.59
N SER A 262 -20.84 -10.54 13.20
CA SER A 262 -20.95 -9.08 13.42
C SER A 262 -20.12 -8.60 14.62
N GLU A 263 -19.72 -9.51 15.50
CA GLU A 263 -18.94 -9.19 16.69
C GLU A 263 -17.44 -9.34 16.43
N HIS A 264 -16.66 -8.36 16.87
CA HIS A 264 -15.19 -8.37 16.80
C HIS A 264 -14.51 -9.34 17.79
N HIS A 265 -15.29 -10.19 18.47
CA HIS A 265 -14.82 -11.12 19.49
C HIS A 265 -15.24 -12.54 19.12
N LEU A 266 -14.33 -13.50 19.29
CA LEU A 266 -14.61 -14.91 19.15
C LEU A 266 -14.43 -15.62 20.49
N GLU A 267 -15.38 -16.48 20.85
CA GLU A 267 -15.22 -17.39 21.98
C GLU A 267 -13.97 -18.28 21.76
N ASP A 268 -13.27 -18.63 22.84
CA ASP A 268 -12.06 -19.48 22.78
C ASP A 268 -12.30 -20.80 22.01
N LYS A 269 -13.51 -21.35 22.12
CA LYS A 269 -13.92 -22.54 21.37
C LYS A 269 -13.96 -22.29 19.86
N CYS A 270 -14.45 -21.13 19.42
CA CYS A 270 -14.45 -20.71 18.03
C CYS A 270 -13.02 -20.48 17.52
N LEU A 271 -12.14 -19.90 18.34
CA LEU A 271 -10.72 -19.72 18.00
C LEU A 271 -10.00 -21.06 17.80
N HIS A 272 -10.21 -22.02 18.70
CA HIS A 272 -9.66 -23.36 18.56
C HIS A 272 -10.23 -24.09 17.33
N THR A 273 -11.52 -23.92 17.06
CA THR A 273 -12.16 -24.51 15.87
C THR A 273 -11.59 -23.90 14.58
N ALA A 274 -11.41 -22.57 14.54
CA ALA A 274 -10.78 -21.90 13.41
C ALA A 274 -9.33 -22.37 13.19
N CYS A 275 -8.52 -22.51 14.26
CA CYS A 275 -7.17 -23.07 14.15
C CYS A 275 -7.16 -24.50 13.60
N ALA A 276 -8.10 -25.35 14.04
CA ALA A 276 -8.23 -26.71 13.57
C ALA A 276 -8.60 -26.78 12.08
N LEU A 277 -9.57 -25.96 11.65
CA LEU A 277 -9.97 -25.83 10.25
C LEU A 277 -8.85 -25.28 9.38
N LEU A 278 -8.10 -24.28 9.86
CA LEU A 278 -6.94 -23.75 9.13
C LEU A 278 -5.81 -24.78 9.02
N SER A 279 -5.72 -25.72 9.98
CA SER A 279 -4.76 -26.83 9.97
C SER A 279 -5.16 -27.96 9.02
N SER A 280 -6.44 -28.06 8.62
CA SER A 280 -6.91 -29.06 7.65
C SER A 280 -6.65 -28.67 6.19
N SER A 281 -6.11 -27.48 5.94
CA SER A 281 -5.78 -27.01 4.60
C SER A 281 -4.84 -27.97 3.88
N SER A 282 -5.12 -28.26 2.61
CA SER A 282 -4.19 -28.98 1.73
C SER A 282 -2.95 -28.16 1.36
N HIS A 283 -2.95 -26.84 1.62
CA HIS A 283 -1.77 -26.00 1.44
C HIS A 283 -0.78 -26.23 2.58
N ALA A 284 0.28 -27.00 2.31
CA ALA A 284 1.23 -27.47 3.33
C ALA A 284 1.80 -26.35 4.20
N VAL A 285 2.12 -25.19 3.62
CA VAL A 285 2.69 -24.08 4.38
C VAL A 285 1.63 -23.29 5.16
N LEU A 286 0.39 -23.22 4.67
CA LEU A 286 -0.67 -22.58 5.45
C LEU A 286 -0.97 -23.45 6.68
N ALA A 287 -1.17 -24.76 6.47
CA ALA A 287 -1.40 -25.74 7.52
C ALA A 287 -0.23 -25.81 8.52
N SER A 288 1.02 -25.65 8.07
CA SER A 288 2.17 -25.66 8.97
C SER A 288 2.16 -24.50 9.96
N PHE A 289 1.48 -23.39 9.68
CA PHE A 289 1.38 -22.21 10.55
C PHE A 289 0.08 -22.13 11.38
N SER A 290 -0.88 -23.02 11.15
CA SER A 290 -2.25 -22.97 11.70
C SER A 290 -2.46 -23.46 13.15
N GLY A 291 -1.42 -24.01 13.79
CA GLY A 291 -1.52 -24.48 15.18
C GLY A 291 -1.69 -23.34 16.20
N SER A 292 -2.28 -23.63 17.36
CA SER A 292 -2.59 -22.61 18.40
C SER A 292 -1.37 -21.81 18.90
N ASN A 293 -0.20 -22.44 18.98
CA ASN A 293 1.07 -21.78 19.38
C ASN A 293 1.90 -21.31 18.17
N LYS A 294 1.34 -21.42 16.97
CA LYS A 294 1.99 -21.04 15.71
C LYS A 294 1.45 -19.70 15.24
N LEU A 295 2.03 -19.19 14.16
CA LEU A 295 1.84 -17.83 13.69
C LEU A 295 0.36 -17.43 13.49
N ILE A 296 -0.46 -18.31 12.88
CA ILE A 296 -1.87 -18.04 12.65
C ILE A 296 -2.67 -18.13 13.96
N GLY A 297 -2.35 -19.08 14.85
CA GLY A 297 -2.97 -19.16 16.16
C GLY A 297 -2.72 -17.91 17.01
N SER A 298 -1.46 -17.43 17.02
CA SER A 298 -1.11 -16.15 17.64
C SER A 298 -1.87 -14.99 17.00
N LEU A 299 -1.93 -14.90 15.67
CA LEU A 299 -2.68 -13.86 14.97
C LEU A 299 -4.18 -13.86 15.32
N LEU A 300 -4.81 -15.03 15.40
CA LEU A 300 -6.21 -15.15 15.78
C LEU A 300 -6.46 -14.65 17.21
N LEU A 301 -5.55 -14.93 18.14
CA LEU A 301 -5.61 -14.43 19.50
C LEU A 301 -5.44 -12.90 19.55
N GLU A 302 -4.47 -12.35 18.82
CA GLU A 302 -4.24 -10.90 18.77
C GLU A 302 -5.41 -10.14 18.12
N LEU A 303 -6.05 -10.72 17.10
CA LEU A 303 -7.22 -10.08 16.47
C LEU A 303 -8.47 -10.25 17.33
N TYR A 304 -8.88 -11.47 17.68
CA TYR A 304 -10.27 -11.72 18.10
C TYR A 304 -10.46 -12.03 19.59
N SER A 305 -9.39 -12.01 20.41
CA SER A 305 -9.53 -12.25 21.85
C SER A 305 -10.21 -11.07 22.57
N SER A 306 -10.84 -11.34 23.70
CA SER A 306 -11.50 -10.31 24.52
C SER A 306 -10.51 -9.29 25.12
N TYR A 307 -9.24 -9.68 25.29
CA TYR A 307 -8.17 -8.84 25.86
C TYR A 307 -7.44 -7.97 24.83
N SER A 308 -7.66 -8.20 23.53
CA SER A 308 -6.98 -7.45 22.47
C SER A 308 -7.61 -6.10 22.16
N ARG A 309 -8.82 -5.82 22.66
CA ARG A 309 -9.54 -4.57 22.39
C ARG A 309 -8.77 -3.36 22.89
N ASP A 310 -8.70 -2.37 22.00
CA ASP A 310 -8.15 -1.03 22.26
C ASP A 310 -6.68 -0.99 22.68
N SER A 311 -6.00 -2.14 22.63
CA SER A 311 -4.57 -2.24 22.88
C SER A 311 -3.79 -2.06 21.59
N LEU A 312 -3.07 -0.94 21.49
CA LEU A 312 -2.09 -0.70 20.41
C LEU A 312 -1.06 -1.84 20.32
N LEU A 313 -0.73 -2.45 21.45
CA LEU A 313 0.23 -3.54 21.52
C LEU A 313 -0.25 -4.79 20.77
N HIS A 314 -1.49 -5.21 21.02
CA HIS A 314 -2.10 -6.37 20.36
C HIS A 314 -2.37 -6.09 18.87
N LEU A 315 -2.85 -4.88 18.54
CA LEU A 315 -2.99 -4.44 17.15
C LEU A 315 -1.65 -4.48 16.40
N GLY A 316 -0.58 -3.97 17.01
CA GLY A 316 0.76 -3.99 16.43
C GLY A 316 1.27 -5.41 16.19
N ALA A 317 1.06 -6.31 17.15
CA ALA A 317 1.39 -7.73 17.02
C ALA A 317 0.61 -8.39 15.86
N ALA A 318 -0.68 -8.10 15.72
CA ALA A 318 -1.49 -8.61 14.61
C ALA A 318 -0.94 -8.19 13.24
N TRP A 319 -0.58 -6.92 13.06
CA TRP A 319 0.06 -6.43 11.83
C TRP A 319 1.40 -7.12 11.53
N VAL A 320 2.22 -7.37 12.55
CA VAL A 320 3.46 -8.14 12.39
C VAL A 320 3.17 -9.55 11.90
N TYR A 321 2.22 -10.24 12.54
CA TYR A 321 1.88 -11.61 12.16
C TYR A 321 1.23 -11.70 10.77
N ILE A 322 0.42 -10.73 10.37
CA ILE A 322 -0.13 -10.64 9.00
C ILE A 322 0.99 -10.50 7.98
N GLY A 323 1.92 -9.57 8.20
CA GLY A 323 3.05 -9.35 7.30
C GLY A 323 3.94 -10.58 7.20
N MET A 324 4.26 -11.22 8.33
CA MET A 324 5.02 -12.48 8.36
C MET A 324 4.29 -13.59 7.59
N LEU A 325 2.99 -13.79 7.84
CA LEU A 325 2.17 -14.79 7.16
C LEU A 325 2.22 -14.59 5.65
N ARG A 326 1.95 -13.35 5.21
CA ARG A 326 1.93 -12.97 3.80
C ARG A 326 3.29 -13.22 3.15
N PHE A 327 4.38 -12.80 3.79
CA PHE A 327 5.74 -12.99 3.29
C PHE A 327 6.07 -14.48 3.13
N GLN A 328 5.77 -15.30 4.15
CA GLN A 328 6.07 -16.73 4.12
C GLN A 328 5.20 -17.49 3.10
N LEU A 329 3.94 -17.12 2.94
CA LEU A 329 3.07 -17.69 1.90
C LEU A 329 3.58 -17.37 0.50
N LEU A 330 4.11 -16.16 0.27
CA LEU A 330 4.74 -15.79 -1.01
C LEU A 330 6.01 -16.59 -1.30
N LEU A 331 6.82 -16.91 -0.27
CA LEU A 331 8.04 -17.71 -0.44
C LEU A 331 7.79 -19.21 -0.53
N SER A 332 6.71 -19.68 0.08
CA SER A 332 6.37 -21.11 0.14
C SER A 332 6.11 -21.76 -1.21
N SER A 333 5.77 -20.96 -2.22
CA SER A 333 5.74 -21.40 -3.61
C SER A 333 7.16 -21.46 -4.16
N TYR A 334 7.96 -22.44 -3.73
CA TYR A 334 9.23 -22.85 -4.37
C TYR A 334 9.01 -23.42 -5.79
N ASN A 335 8.22 -22.70 -6.59
CA ASN A 335 7.93 -22.95 -7.98
C ASN A 335 8.83 -22.07 -8.85
N PRO A 336 9.04 -22.45 -10.12
CA PRO A 336 9.54 -21.50 -11.12
C PRO A 336 8.65 -20.25 -11.13
N ASP A 337 9.23 -19.10 -11.52
CA ASP A 337 8.53 -17.84 -11.75
C ASP A 337 7.14 -18.12 -12.38
N PRO A 338 6.03 -17.67 -11.79
CA PRO A 338 4.69 -17.92 -12.33
C PRO A 338 4.54 -17.51 -13.80
N ALA A 339 5.29 -16.50 -14.25
CA ALA A 339 5.31 -16.06 -15.64
C ALA A 339 6.12 -16.99 -16.58
N PHE A 340 6.96 -17.87 -16.04
CA PHE A 340 7.85 -18.75 -16.82
C PHE A 340 7.06 -19.71 -17.70
N LEU A 341 5.98 -20.32 -17.18
CA LEU A 341 5.22 -21.32 -17.93
C LEU A 341 4.63 -20.72 -19.22
N SER A 342 4.03 -19.53 -19.13
CA SER A 342 3.46 -18.86 -20.30
C SER A 342 4.53 -18.47 -21.32
N ALA A 343 5.68 -17.99 -20.87
CA ALA A 343 6.80 -17.65 -21.76
C ALA A 343 7.40 -18.91 -22.43
N PHE A 344 7.56 -19.99 -21.67
CA PHE A 344 8.07 -21.27 -22.19
C PHE A 344 7.14 -21.87 -23.24
N MET A 345 5.84 -21.92 -22.94
CA MET A 345 4.83 -22.41 -23.88
C MET A 345 4.80 -21.57 -25.16
N HIS A 346 4.89 -20.24 -25.05
CA HIS A 346 4.96 -19.34 -26.21
C HIS A 346 6.19 -19.62 -27.08
N SER A 347 7.36 -19.81 -26.47
CA SER A 347 8.59 -20.18 -27.19
C SER A 347 8.44 -21.52 -27.93
N GLN A 348 7.82 -22.53 -27.31
CA GLN A 348 7.61 -23.83 -27.97
C GLN A 348 6.65 -23.73 -29.16
N ILE A 349 5.61 -22.90 -29.07
CA ILE A 349 4.70 -22.69 -30.20
C ILE A 349 5.42 -21.99 -31.36
N LEU A 350 6.25 -20.98 -31.07
CA LEU A 350 7.05 -20.31 -32.09
C LEU A 350 8.02 -21.27 -32.79
N GLU A 351 8.66 -22.17 -32.03
CA GLU A 351 9.53 -23.19 -32.58
C GLU A 351 8.75 -24.16 -33.49
N LYS A 352 7.57 -24.63 -33.05
CA LYS A 352 6.69 -25.48 -33.87
C LYS A 352 6.24 -24.79 -35.16
N ILE A 353 5.87 -23.52 -35.09
CA ILE A 353 5.51 -22.70 -36.27
C ILE A 353 6.71 -22.64 -37.23
N SER A 354 7.91 -22.39 -36.71
CA SER A 354 9.14 -22.30 -37.51
C SER A 354 9.50 -23.64 -38.17
N LEU A 355 9.35 -24.75 -37.44
CA LEU A 355 9.54 -26.11 -37.96
C LEU A 355 8.54 -26.44 -39.07
N LEU A 356 7.27 -26.06 -38.92
CA LEU A 356 6.26 -26.27 -39.96
C LEU A 356 6.51 -25.41 -41.19
N ASP A 357 6.95 -24.16 -41.02
CA ASP A 357 7.32 -23.27 -42.13
C ASP A 357 8.54 -23.83 -42.89
N LEU A 358 9.54 -24.32 -42.17
CA LEU A 358 10.70 -24.99 -42.77
C LEU A 358 10.30 -26.28 -43.49
N LYS A 359 9.45 -27.12 -42.88
CA LYS A 359 8.90 -28.32 -43.51
C LYS A 359 8.17 -27.98 -44.81
N GLY A 360 7.37 -26.91 -44.81
CA GLY A 360 6.67 -26.40 -45.99
C GLY A 360 7.65 -26.00 -47.10
N LYS A 361 8.70 -25.25 -46.77
CA LYS A 361 9.76 -24.84 -47.72
C LYS A 361 10.51 -26.03 -48.30
N VAL A 362 10.95 -26.97 -47.46
CA VAL A 362 11.66 -28.18 -47.90
C VAL A 362 10.79 -29.03 -48.82
N ARG A 363 9.49 -29.19 -48.50
CA ARG A 363 8.55 -29.91 -49.35
C ARG A 363 8.38 -29.22 -50.70
N HIS A 364 8.22 -27.89 -50.70
CA HIS A 364 8.11 -27.10 -51.93
C HIS A 364 9.34 -27.25 -52.83
N GLU A 365 10.55 -27.16 -52.27
CA GLU A 365 11.80 -27.38 -53.03
C GLU A 365 11.88 -28.80 -53.60
N CYS A 366 11.45 -29.82 -52.85
CA CYS A 366 11.39 -31.21 -53.34
C CYS A 366 10.35 -31.40 -54.47
N GLU A 367 9.20 -30.73 -54.37
CA GLU A 367 8.15 -30.74 -55.40
C GLU A 367 8.63 -30.08 -56.70
N GLU A 368 9.33 -28.95 -56.60
CA GLU A 368 9.98 -28.30 -57.75
C GLU A 368 11.01 -29.22 -58.43
N LEU A 369 11.84 -29.92 -57.64
CA LEU A 369 12.82 -30.87 -58.16
C LEU A 369 12.19 -32.11 -58.82
N THR A 370 11.03 -32.55 -58.33
CA THR A 370 10.33 -33.74 -58.85
C THR A 370 9.32 -33.42 -59.96
N GLY A 371 9.05 -32.13 -60.21
CA GLY A 371 8.09 -31.68 -61.22
C GLY A 371 6.63 -32.01 -60.89
N SER A 372 6.33 -32.33 -59.63
CA SER A 372 4.97 -32.68 -59.19
C SER A 372 4.31 -31.51 -58.46
N ASN A 373 3.14 -31.07 -58.92
CA ASN A 373 2.30 -30.11 -58.20
C ASN A 373 1.31 -30.86 -57.32
N LEU A 374 1.75 -31.31 -56.13
CA LEU A 374 0.83 -31.82 -55.13
C LEU A 374 0.16 -30.62 -54.43
N ALA A 375 -1.17 -30.60 -54.43
CA ALA A 375 -1.92 -29.56 -53.71
C ALA A 375 -1.58 -29.63 -52.22
N GLY A 376 -1.17 -28.50 -51.65
CA GLY A 376 -0.67 -28.37 -50.28
C GLY A 376 -1.52 -29.11 -49.25
N ASP A 377 -0.85 -29.86 -48.39
CA ASP A 377 -1.44 -30.71 -47.36
C ASP A 377 -2.38 -29.90 -46.45
N CYS A 378 -3.70 -30.07 -46.65
CA CYS A 378 -4.77 -29.33 -45.95
C CYS A 378 -4.61 -29.42 -44.42
N HIS A 379 -4.06 -30.53 -43.93
CA HIS A 379 -3.79 -30.74 -42.51
C HIS A 379 -2.69 -29.81 -41.97
N ASP A 380 -1.60 -29.59 -42.72
CA ASP A 380 -0.50 -28.72 -42.29
C ASP A 380 -0.95 -27.24 -42.25
N GLN A 381 -1.81 -26.83 -43.19
CA GLN A 381 -2.39 -25.47 -43.20
C GLN A 381 -3.35 -25.24 -42.02
N LYS A 382 -4.19 -26.23 -41.69
CA LYS A 382 -5.09 -26.16 -40.55
C LYS A 382 -4.31 -26.08 -39.23
N LEU A 383 -3.31 -26.95 -39.05
CA LEU A 383 -2.43 -26.94 -37.88
C LEU A 383 -1.69 -25.60 -37.73
N MET A 384 -1.22 -25.01 -38.83
CA MET A 384 -0.58 -23.69 -38.83
C MET A 384 -1.53 -22.59 -38.36
N GLN A 385 -2.80 -22.61 -38.76
CA GLN A 385 -3.80 -21.64 -38.30
C GLN A 385 -4.12 -21.81 -36.80
N GLU A 386 -4.25 -23.04 -36.33
CA GLU A 386 -4.46 -23.36 -34.91
C GLU A 386 -3.29 -22.85 -34.06
N LEU A 387 -2.04 -23.15 -34.45
CA LEU A 387 -0.84 -22.69 -33.74
C LEU A 387 -0.69 -21.17 -33.74
N LYS A 388 -1.03 -20.48 -34.83
CA LYS A 388 -1.02 -19.00 -34.87
C LYS A 388 -2.08 -18.38 -33.95
N THR A 389 -3.24 -19.03 -33.83
CA THR A 389 -4.29 -18.59 -32.91
C THR A 389 -3.87 -18.79 -31.46
N GLU A 390 -3.25 -19.93 -31.17
CA GLU A 390 -2.71 -20.23 -29.84
C GLU A 390 -1.52 -19.32 -29.47
N GLU A 391 -0.63 -19.02 -30.42
CA GLU A 391 0.47 -18.05 -30.25
C GLU A 391 -0.07 -16.69 -29.83
N LYS A 392 -1.10 -16.18 -30.53
CA LYS A 392 -1.74 -14.90 -30.21
C LYS A 392 -2.32 -14.89 -28.80
N ASN A 393 -2.96 -15.98 -28.37
CA ASN A 393 -3.53 -16.13 -27.04
C ASN A 393 -2.48 -16.27 -25.92
N LEU A 394 -1.36 -16.93 -26.20
CA LEU A 394 -0.26 -17.04 -25.24
C LEU A 394 0.51 -15.73 -25.14
N ARG A 395 0.76 -15.06 -26.27
CA ARG A 395 1.50 -13.79 -26.32
C ARG A 395 0.90 -12.74 -25.41
N SER A 396 -0.43 -12.66 -25.29
CA SER A 396 -1.09 -11.73 -24.37
C SER A 396 -0.88 -12.05 -22.90
N LYS A 397 -0.41 -13.26 -22.56
CA LYS A 397 -0.11 -13.73 -21.20
C LYS A 397 1.38 -13.71 -20.88
N VAL A 398 2.25 -13.50 -21.86
CA VAL A 398 3.71 -13.47 -21.66
C VAL A 398 4.09 -12.16 -20.97
N VAL A 399 4.72 -12.29 -19.80
CA VAL A 399 5.40 -11.18 -19.12
C VAL A 399 6.88 -11.25 -19.48
N PHE A 400 7.45 -10.13 -19.90
CA PHE A 400 8.88 -10.06 -20.22
C PHE A 400 9.70 -10.15 -18.93
N ARG A 401 10.61 -11.13 -18.88
CA ARG A 401 11.45 -11.41 -17.71
C ARG A 401 12.93 -11.38 -18.05
N PRO A 402 13.79 -10.91 -17.13
CA PRO A 402 15.23 -11.14 -17.18
C PRO A 402 15.61 -12.62 -17.11
N ARG A 403 16.92 -12.90 -17.18
CA ARG A 403 17.46 -14.26 -17.06
C ARG A 403 17.01 -14.94 -15.76
N GLN A 404 16.71 -16.25 -15.83
CA GLN A 404 16.30 -17.05 -14.67
C GLN A 404 17.27 -17.00 -13.48
N SER A 405 18.57 -16.77 -13.73
CA SER A 405 19.55 -16.57 -12.65
C SER A 405 19.22 -15.38 -11.76
N LYS A 406 18.62 -14.33 -12.33
CA LYS A 406 18.18 -13.14 -11.58
C LYS A 406 16.99 -13.46 -10.69
N HIS A 407 16.02 -14.24 -11.18
CA HIS A 407 14.92 -14.75 -10.35
C HIS A 407 15.45 -15.62 -9.19
N LYS A 408 16.39 -16.54 -9.45
CA LYS A 408 17.02 -17.34 -8.37
C LYS A 408 17.70 -16.47 -7.32
N SER A 409 18.40 -15.41 -7.74
CA SER A 409 19.01 -14.43 -6.83
C SER A 409 17.97 -13.67 -6.00
N LEU A 410 16.86 -13.27 -6.61
CA LEU A 410 15.73 -12.63 -5.91
C LEU A 410 15.20 -13.55 -4.79
N ILE A 411 14.91 -14.81 -5.12
CA ILE A 411 14.41 -15.78 -4.13
C ILE A 411 15.44 -15.99 -3.01
N ALA A 412 16.73 -16.10 -3.34
CA ALA A 412 17.79 -16.23 -2.34
C ALA A 412 17.84 -15.02 -1.40
N ALA A 413 17.70 -13.79 -1.92
CA ALA A 413 17.64 -12.58 -1.11
C ALA A 413 16.41 -12.57 -0.17
N CYS A 414 15.26 -13.06 -0.64
CA CYS A 414 14.08 -13.18 0.20
C CYS A 414 14.23 -14.27 1.29
N CYS A 415 14.85 -15.41 0.97
CA CYS A 415 15.16 -16.45 1.96
C CYS A 415 16.17 -15.97 3.01
N GLU A 416 17.16 -15.17 2.61
CA GLU A 416 18.09 -14.51 3.54
C GLU A 416 17.34 -13.59 4.52
N PHE A 417 16.35 -12.84 4.02
CA PHE A 417 15.52 -11.98 4.86
C PHE A 417 14.55 -12.78 5.75
N GLU A 418 14.04 -13.92 5.27
CA GLU A 418 13.15 -14.81 6.03
C GLU A 418 13.78 -15.25 7.36
N GLY A 419 15.10 -15.46 7.38
CA GLY A 419 15.85 -15.77 8.60
C GLY A 419 15.75 -14.70 9.69
N ARG A 420 15.35 -13.46 9.36
CA ARG A 420 15.18 -12.33 10.30
C ARG A 420 13.75 -12.19 10.83
N LEU A 421 12.82 -13.03 10.37
CA LEU A 421 11.44 -13.03 10.85
C LEU A 421 11.33 -13.52 12.30
N SER A 422 12.22 -14.43 12.72
CA SER A 422 12.31 -14.85 14.13
C SER A 422 12.62 -13.66 15.03
N ASP A 423 13.58 -12.82 14.64
CA ASP A 423 13.96 -11.63 15.39
C ASP A 423 12.76 -10.67 15.54
N CYS A 424 11.97 -10.51 14.48
CA CYS A 424 10.76 -9.69 14.49
C CYS A 424 9.72 -10.22 15.49
N LYS A 425 9.48 -11.53 15.48
CA LYS A 425 8.57 -12.20 16.42
C LYS A 425 9.05 -12.07 17.86
N ASP A 426 10.35 -12.26 18.09
CA ASP A 426 10.97 -12.14 19.40
C ASP A 426 10.82 -10.72 19.95
N LEU A 427 11.00 -9.69 19.11
CA LEU A 427 10.79 -8.29 19.51
C LEU A 427 9.36 -8.02 19.98
N VAL A 428 8.35 -8.51 19.26
CA VAL A 428 6.94 -8.39 19.68
C VAL A 428 6.71 -9.08 21.03
N SER A 429 7.22 -10.30 21.21
CA SER A 429 7.07 -11.03 22.48
C SER A 429 7.75 -10.31 23.65
N HIS A 430 8.92 -9.70 23.44
CA HIS A 430 9.62 -8.92 24.45
C HIS A 430 8.85 -7.66 24.83
N LEU A 431 8.26 -6.95 23.87
CA LEU A 431 7.41 -5.78 24.14
C LEU A 431 6.19 -6.16 25.00
N ASN A 432 5.61 -7.34 24.76
CA ASN A 432 4.50 -7.86 25.56
C ASN A 432 4.90 -8.11 27.01
N CYS A 433 5.99 -8.86 27.22
CA CYS A 433 6.40 -9.38 28.53
C CYS A 433 7.19 -8.38 29.39
N ASN A 434 8.17 -7.68 28.80
CA ASN A 434 9.21 -6.95 29.53
C ASN A 434 9.02 -5.42 29.51
N GLY A 435 8.13 -4.91 28.65
CA GLY A 435 7.95 -3.47 28.44
C GLY A 435 8.98 -2.86 27.48
N ALA A 436 8.81 -1.59 27.13
CA ALA A 436 9.68 -0.89 26.19
C ALA A 436 10.75 -0.07 26.93
N GLY A 437 12.00 -0.56 26.92
CA GLY A 437 13.19 0.17 27.32
C GLY A 437 13.99 0.72 26.13
N GLN A 438 15.09 1.42 26.42
CA GLN A 438 15.98 1.97 25.38
C GLN A 438 16.62 0.87 24.51
N LEU A 439 16.89 -0.30 25.09
CA LEU A 439 17.46 -1.43 24.38
C LEU A 439 16.49 -1.95 23.31
N GLU A 440 15.21 -2.09 23.67
CA GLU A 440 14.13 -2.55 22.79
C GLU A 440 13.90 -1.55 21.66
N VAL A 441 13.87 -0.25 21.97
CA VAL A 441 13.79 0.83 20.96
C VAL A 441 14.93 0.72 19.97
N ASN A 442 16.17 0.54 20.44
CA ASN A 442 17.36 0.41 19.58
C ASN A 442 17.28 -0.84 18.69
N ARG A 443 16.86 -1.99 19.24
CA ARG A 443 16.69 -3.22 18.46
C ARG A 443 15.64 -3.07 17.36
N ILE A 444 14.51 -2.43 17.67
CA ILE A 444 13.47 -2.16 16.67
C ILE A 444 14.00 -1.21 15.61
N CYS A 445 14.69 -0.12 15.97
CA CYS A 445 15.30 0.80 15.00
C CYS A 445 16.27 0.07 14.06
N ASN A 446 17.12 -0.81 14.58
CA ASN A 446 18.04 -1.62 13.77
C ASN A 446 17.30 -2.54 12.80
N TRP A 447 16.19 -3.14 13.24
CA TRP A 447 15.33 -3.95 12.37
C TRP A 447 14.64 -3.09 11.29
N GLN A 448 14.21 -1.88 11.63
CA GLN A 448 13.62 -0.92 10.69
C GLN A 448 14.62 -0.45 9.62
N ILE A 449 15.90 -0.24 9.98
CA ILE A 449 16.99 0.08 9.05
C ILE A 449 17.26 -1.10 8.12
N THR A 450 17.42 -2.29 8.70
CA THR A 450 17.64 -3.54 7.96
C THR A 450 16.54 -3.79 6.91
N SER A 451 15.27 -3.72 7.34
CA SER A 451 14.12 -3.95 6.47
C SER A 451 14.03 -2.94 5.33
N ARG A 452 14.42 -1.69 5.57
CA ARG A 452 14.49 -0.67 4.52
C ARG A 452 15.58 -0.96 3.50
N ASN A 453 16.76 -1.38 3.95
CA ASN A 453 17.84 -1.77 3.05
C ASN A 453 17.42 -2.96 2.17
N PHE A 454 16.69 -3.91 2.75
CA PHE A 454 16.08 -5.00 1.98
C PHE A 454 15.08 -4.50 0.94
N ILE A 455 14.13 -3.63 1.33
CA ILE A 455 13.15 -3.03 0.39
C ILE A 455 13.86 -2.27 -0.74
N LYS A 456 14.88 -1.46 -0.41
CA LYS A 456 15.68 -0.71 -1.38
C LYS A 456 16.37 -1.66 -2.36
N ARG A 457 17.01 -2.71 -1.85
CA ARG A 457 17.63 -3.76 -2.66
C ARG A 457 16.63 -4.41 -3.61
N LEU A 458 15.42 -4.72 -3.15
CA LEU A 458 14.36 -5.27 -4.00
C LEU A 458 14.02 -4.35 -5.18
N THR A 459 13.85 -3.05 -4.93
CA THR A 459 13.52 -2.08 -5.99
C THR A 459 14.70 -1.84 -6.95
N GLU A 460 15.92 -1.71 -6.44
CA GLU A 460 17.09 -1.35 -7.24
C GLU A 460 17.66 -2.53 -8.04
N GLU A 461 17.78 -3.70 -7.41
CA GLU A 461 18.38 -4.87 -8.07
C GLU A 461 17.36 -5.67 -8.88
N TYR A 462 16.08 -5.71 -8.47
CA TYR A 462 15.07 -6.63 -9.01
C TYR A 462 13.82 -5.92 -9.54
N GLY A 463 13.92 -4.64 -9.89
CA GLY A 463 12.81 -3.81 -10.36
C GLY A 463 12.06 -4.35 -11.60
N GLU A 464 12.61 -5.30 -12.36
CA GLU A 464 11.90 -5.96 -13.47
C GLU A 464 10.92 -7.06 -13.02
N TYR A 465 10.95 -7.42 -11.74
CA TYR A 465 10.04 -8.38 -11.10
C TYR A 465 9.03 -7.67 -10.19
N VAL A 466 8.51 -6.49 -10.60
CA VAL A 466 7.60 -5.64 -9.79
C VAL A 466 6.47 -6.44 -9.15
N ASP A 467 5.80 -7.28 -9.94
CA ASP A 467 4.69 -8.13 -9.51
C ASP A 467 5.04 -9.17 -8.44
N LEU A 468 6.32 -9.55 -8.31
CA LEU A 468 6.82 -10.43 -7.26
C LEU A 468 7.37 -9.65 -6.07
N ILE A 469 8.14 -8.58 -6.32
CA ILE A 469 8.78 -7.80 -5.25
C ILE A 469 7.77 -6.96 -4.48
N GLN A 470 6.74 -6.42 -5.15
CA GLN A 470 5.81 -5.49 -4.53
C GLN A 470 4.98 -6.18 -3.43
N PRO A 471 4.40 -7.39 -3.63
CA PRO A 471 3.77 -8.13 -2.54
C PRO A 471 4.71 -8.42 -1.36
N ALA A 472 5.98 -8.74 -1.64
CA ALA A 472 6.99 -8.94 -0.60
C ALA A 472 7.29 -7.65 0.16
N GLN A 473 7.44 -6.52 -0.54
CA GLN A 473 7.64 -5.20 0.05
C GLN A 473 6.47 -4.78 0.94
N VAL A 474 5.23 -4.99 0.48
CA VAL A 474 4.03 -4.72 1.30
C VAL A 474 4.06 -5.52 2.59
N ALA A 475 4.36 -6.82 2.52
CA ALA A 475 4.47 -7.66 3.71
C ALA A 475 5.54 -7.15 4.69
N VAL A 476 6.69 -6.68 4.20
CA VAL A 476 7.71 -6.03 5.05
C VAL A 476 7.21 -4.71 5.63
N TYR A 477 6.50 -3.89 4.86
CA TYR A 477 5.92 -2.65 5.37
C TYR A 477 4.85 -2.87 6.44
N GLU A 478 4.03 -3.92 6.31
CA GLU A 478 3.05 -4.35 7.32
C GLU A 478 3.76 -4.72 8.63
N MET A 479 4.86 -5.48 8.56
CA MET A 479 5.69 -5.80 9.74
C MET A 479 6.32 -4.56 10.36
N LYS A 480 6.85 -3.65 9.53
CA LYS A 480 7.42 -2.37 10.00
C LYS A 480 6.37 -1.55 10.74
N LEU A 481 5.15 -1.45 10.20
CA LEU A 481 4.02 -0.74 10.80
C LEU A 481 3.66 -1.39 12.14
N GLY A 482 3.48 -2.71 12.16
CA GLY A 482 3.10 -3.45 13.36
C GLY A 482 4.10 -3.27 14.51
N LEU A 483 5.41 -3.32 14.24
CA LEU A 483 6.43 -3.07 15.26
C LEU A 483 6.37 -1.64 15.82
N THR A 484 6.10 -0.63 15.00
CA THR A 484 5.98 0.76 15.47
C THR A 484 4.73 0.96 16.33
N ILE A 485 3.60 0.36 15.96
CA ILE A 485 2.37 0.41 16.76
C ILE A 485 2.58 -0.35 18.09
N ALA A 486 3.17 -1.55 18.04
CA ALA A 486 3.45 -2.34 19.23
C ALA A 486 4.39 -1.63 20.22
N LEU A 487 5.44 -0.98 19.69
CA LEU A 487 6.33 -0.16 20.50
C LEU A 487 5.59 1.02 21.13
N SER A 488 4.72 1.69 20.37
CA SER A 488 3.92 2.82 20.88
C SER A 488 3.01 2.38 22.02
N GLY A 489 2.30 1.26 21.88
CA GLY A 489 1.47 0.69 22.94
C GLY A 489 2.26 0.26 24.17
N SER A 490 3.48 -0.27 23.98
CA SER A 490 4.34 -0.65 25.10
C SER A 490 4.88 0.58 25.85
N LEU A 491 5.28 1.65 25.12
CA LEU A 491 5.70 2.92 25.71
C LEU A 491 4.57 3.65 26.43
N GLU A 492 3.36 3.63 25.86
CA GLU A 492 2.14 4.13 26.49
C GLU A 492 1.89 3.43 27.82
N ARG A 493 1.93 2.09 27.84
CA ARG A 493 1.78 1.29 29.06
C ARG A 493 2.83 1.65 30.12
N GLU A 494 4.08 1.84 29.72
CA GLU A 494 5.15 2.25 30.64
C GLU A 494 4.96 3.69 31.17
N TYR A 495 4.41 4.59 30.36
CA TYR A 495 4.06 5.94 30.78
C TYR A 495 2.90 5.95 31.78
N LEU A 496 1.82 5.22 31.48
CA LEU A 496 0.66 5.07 32.36
C LEU A 496 1.03 4.50 33.73
N LYS A 497 1.90 3.48 33.76
CA LYS A 497 2.49 2.95 35.01
C LYS A 497 3.21 4.02 35.83
N LYS A 498 3.94 4.94 35.19
CA LYS A 498 4.66 6.03 35.88
C LYS A 498 3.70 7.07 36.46
N VAL A 499 2.64 7.40 35.71
CA VAL A 499 1.63 8.39 36.12
C VAL A 499 0.60 7.80 37.10
N LYS A 500 0.57 6.46 37.26
CA LYS A 500 -0.39 5.70 38.08
C LYS A 500 -1.84 5.89 37.63
N GLU A 501 -2.02 5.98 36.32
CA GLU A 501 -3.32 6.06 35.68
C GLU A 501 -3.51 4.83 34.79
N ASP A 502 -4.75 4.36 34.67
CA ASP A 502 -5.08 3.16 33.90
C ASP A 502 -5.48 3.47 32.45
N ASP A 503 -5.68 4.76 32.14
CA ASP A 503 -6.22 5.21 30.86
C ASP A 503 -5.59 6.55 30.45
N ILE A 504 -5.09 6.62 29.22
CA ILE A 504 -4.46 7.83 28.70
C ILE A 504 -5.47 8.97 28.52
N GLU A 505 -6.74 8.66 28.29
CA GLU A 505 -7.79 9.66 28.20
C GLU A 505 -7.95 10.41 29.53
N LYS A 506 -7.75 9.75 30.67
CA LYS A 506 -7.80 10.38 32.00
C LYS A 506 -6.60 11.28 32.29
N VAL A 507 -5.48 11.05 31.62
CA VAL A 507 -4.28 11.90 31.72
C VAL A 507 -4.39 13.15 30.84
N LEU A 508 -5.23 13.10 29.80
CA LEU A 508 -5.41 14.19 28.83
C LEU A 508 -6.56 15.17 29.17
N VAL A 509 -7.36 14.86 30.22
CA VAL A 509 -8.39 15.74 30.82
C VAL A 509 -7.77 16.57 31.93
#